data_AF-A0A820Z2Z1-F1
#
_entry.id   AF-A0A820Z2Z1-F1
#
_cell.length_a   1.000
_cell.length_b   1.000
_cell.length_c   1.000
_cell.angle_alpha   90.00
_cell.angle_beta   90.00
_cell.angle_gamma   90.00
#
_symmetry.space_group_name_H-M   'P 1'
#
loop_
_entity.id
_entity.type
_entity.pdbx_description
1 polymer ?
#
loop_
_entity_poly.entity_id
_entity_poly.type
_entity_poly.pdbx_seq_one_letter_code
_entity_poly.pdbx_strand_id
1 'polypeptide(L)'
;MAYATRTFWSQAEALDFMMERQKNNNSDEILYLFSFESQPEGKRRYQVADIDIFIHEYYQLPANQRHTYEIIVDKKPSKLYFDLEYDIVANPNIDGPRLTTNFIQFVLNFMRKRSDDLDYSIKDVLVLDSTSPKKFSRHLIFQTKDPFLDNIAVGKFVNLILEDIHGCLINHQCPGVINSSLSRVQQNQSYADSTVFSKNLLNSLEPHLSRFEHCDCIDDYSQLKFKDMIEFMVNKSDGTGIIWFCDMGVYTKNRAFRLLRSSKFDKQECFTIAPENQWKPILRRCRSKTSEPNDAERQTFMASLVYFNKPIRRFIDVDDENPTAIQSINSRMQRPNHSSPSYMTDDMRKMSLDYPELINYMSNIARDKKDDGNGIRISRLYKAKEIQNDFRWEISFLYVGDYKYCEKIKRHHKANNIYFVVDMRKGTYRQKCHDTDCKTFQGVEQTLPQHVTPWLMLLDDDWENQNPQSLQKTS
;
A
#
# COMPACT_ATOMS: atom_id res chain seq x y z
N MET A 1 18.92 -23.19 2.41
CA MET A 1 18.24 -22.52 1.28
C MET A 1 17.12 -23.41 0.74
N ALA A 2 15.88 -23.25 1.21
CA ALA A 2 14.75 -24.10 0.81
C ALA A 2 13.60 -23.25 0.24
N TYR A 3 13.53 -23.16 -1.09
CA TYR A 3 12.40 -22.83 -1.96
C TYR A 3 11.36 -21.82 -1.42
N ALA A 4 11.59 -20.53 -1.66
CA ALA A 4 10.67 -19.43 -1.38
C ALA A 4 9.51 -19.30 -2.40
N THR A 5 9.41 -20.25 -3.34
CA THR A 5 8.38 -20.30 -4.38
C THR A 5 7.82 -21.72 -4.50
N ARG A 6 6.49 -21.88 -4.54
CA ARG A 6 5.82 -23.18 -4.74
C ARG A 6 4.59 -23.06 -5.63
N THR A 7 4.44 -24.00 -6.57
CA THR A 7 3.28 -24.04 -7.49
C THR A 7 2.30 -25.16 -7.17
N PHE A 8 1.03 -24.93 -7.46
CA PHE A 8 -0.11 -25.79 -7.17
C PHE A 8 -1.07 -25.86 -8.36
N TRP A 9 -1.85 -26.93 -8.41
CA TRP A 9 -2.93 -27.10 -9.38
C TRP A 9 -4.27 -26.55 -8.88
N SER A 10 -4.48 -26.55 -7.56
CA SER A 10 -5.67 -26.02 -6.91
C SER A 10 -5.40 -24.67 -6.23
N GLN A 11 -6.35 -23.74 -6.35
CA GLN A 11 -6.30 -22.47 -5.62
C GLN A 11 -6.37 -22.72 -4.10
N ALA A 12 -7.20 -23.67 -3.67
CA ALA A 12 -7.39 -23.99 -2.26
C ALA A 12 -6.09 -24.51 -1.63
N GLU A 13 -5.39 -25.43 -2.30
CA GLU A 13 -4.10 -25.95 -1.83
C GLU A 13 -3.03 -24.85 -1.72
N ALA A 14 -3.02 -23.91 -2.67
CA ALA A 14 -2.10 -22.78 -2.63
C ALA A 14 -2.42 -21.83 -1.46
N LEU A 15 -3.71 -21.57 -1.21
CA LEU A 15 -4.17 -20.77 -0.07
C LEU A 15 -3.81 -21.43 1.26
N ASP A 16 -4.09 -22.73 1.41
CA ASP A 16 -3.77 -23.48 2.62
C ASP A 16 -2.28 -23.44 2.91
N PHE A 17 -1.44 -23.68 1.90
CA PHE A 17 0.01 -23.58 2.05
C PHE A 17 0.47 -22.17 2.46
N MET A 18 -0.08 -21.13 1.82
CA MET A 18 0.26 -19.74 2.15
C MET A 18 -0.16 -19.40 3.59
N MET A 19 -1.34 -19.82 4.03
CA MET A 19 -1.83 -19.58 5.38
C MET A 19 -1.05 -20.36 6.45
N GLU A 20 -0.69 -21.61 6.18
CA GLU A 20 0.15 -22.42 7.06
C GLU A 20 1.54 -21.79 7.25
N ARG A 21 2.16 -21.34 6.15
CA ARG A 21 3.45 -20.65 6.20
C ARG A 21 3.38 -19.36 7.02
N GLN A 22 2.33 -18.56 6.83
CA GLN A 22 2.12 -17.33 7.61
C GLN A 22 1.85 -17.58 9.10
N LYS A 23 1.35 -18.77 9.48
CA LYS A 23 1.14 -19.15 10.89
C LYS A 23 2.39 -19.72 11.56
N ASN A 24 3.16 -20.52 10.83
CA ASN A 24 4.29 -21.28 11.37
C ASN A 24 5.62 -20.52 11.36
N ASN A 25 5.72 -19.47 10.55
CA ASN A 25 6.90 -18.61 10.54
C ASN A 25 6.80 -17.55 11.65
N ASN A 26 7.82 -17.52 12.52
CA ASN A 26 8.16 -16.35 13.34
C ASN A 26 8.81 -15.21 12.49
N SER A 27 8.68 -15.26 11.15
CA SER A 27 9.32 -14.36 10.19
C SER A 27 8.30 -13.42 9.54
N ASP A 28 8.72 -12.17 9.34
CA ASP A 28 8.01 -11.10 8.60
C ASP A 28 7.89 -11.38 7.07
N GLU A 29 7.88 -12.65 6.65
CA GLU A 29 7.90 -13.05 5.24
C GLU A 29 6.51 -12.83 4.60
N ILE A 30 6.39 -11.80 3.75
CA ILE A 30 5.15 -11.47 3.02
C ILE A 30 5.09 -12.30 1.74
N LEU A 31 4.24 -13.33 1.76
CA LEU A 31 3.96 -14.17 0.59
C LEU A 31 2.77 -13.66 -0.22
N TYR A 32 2.87 -13.81 -1.54
CA TYR A 32 1.85 -13.43 -2.51
C TYR A 32 1.35 -14.67 -3.26
N LEU A 33 0.09 -14.63 -3.69
CA LEU A 33 -0.53 -15.69 -4.47
C LEU A 33 -0.85 -15.18 -5.88
N PHE A 34 -0.28 -15.85 -6.88
CA PHE A 34 -0.51 -15.57 -8.29
C PHE A 34 -1.16 -16.75 -8.99
N SER A 35 -1.86 -16.47 -10.08
CA SER A 35 -2.37 -17.50 -10.98
C SER A 35 -1.93 -17.27 -12.43
N PHE A 36 -1.70 -18.36 -13.14
CA PHE A 36 -1.21 -18.39 -14.51
C PHE A 36 -2.20 -19.13 -15.39
N GLU A 37 -2.63 -18.51 -16.48
CA GLU A 37 -3.39 -19.19 -17.53
C GLU A 37 -2.41 -19.84 -18.51
N SER A 38 -2.44 -21.17 -18.60
CA SER A 38 -1.49 -21.93 -19.45
C SER A 38 -2.17 -22.75 -20.54
N GLN A 39 -3.50 -22.76 -20.61
CA GLN A 39 -4.27 -23.51 -21.61
C GLN A 39 -5.49 -22.71 -22.11
N PRO A 40 -5.94 -22.94 -23.36
CA PRO A 40 -7.09 -22.26 -23.98
C PRO A 40 -8.42 -22.38 -23.21
N GLU A 41 -8.53 -23.40 -22.36
CA GLU A 41 -9.73 -23.68 -21.55
C GLU A 41 -9.81 -22.87 -20.25
N GLY A 42 -8.90 -21.91 -20.04
CA GLY A 42 -8.86 -21.10 -18.82
C GLY A 42 -8.38 -21.87 -17.58
N LYS A 43 -7.77 -23.05 -17.76
CA LYS A 43 -7.14 -23.78 -16.65
C LYS A 43 -5.99 -22.95 -16.07
N ARG A 44 -5.96 -22.88 -14.74
CA ARG A 44 -4.98 -22.09 -14.00
C ARG A 44 -4.03 -22.98 -13.20
N ARG A 45 -2.79 -22.52 -13.11
CA ARG A 45 -1.85 -22.93 -12.06
C ARG A 45 -1.69 -21.80 -11.07
N TYR A 46 -1.39 -22.12 -9.83
CA TYR A 46 -1.25 -21.15 -8.74
C TYR A 46 0.17 -21.18 -8.21
N GLN A 47 0.75 -20.03 -7.90
CA GLN A 47 2.10 -19.91 -7.34
C GLN A 47 2.05 -19.05 -6.09
N VAL A 48 2.57 -19.60 -5.00
CA VAL A 48 2.89 -18.84 -3.78
C VAL A 48 4.36 -18.48 -3.85
N ALA A 49 4.69 -17.20 -3.75
CA ALA A 49 6.07 -16.73 -3.89
C ALA A 49 6.34 -15.50 -3.01
N ASP A 50 7.61 -15.34 -2.63
CA ASP A 50 8.16 -14.03 -2.30
C ASP A 50 8.07 -13.11 -3.53
N ILE A 51 7.86 -11.82 -3.26
CA ILE A 51 7.57 -10.86 -4.32
C ILE A 51 8.78 -10.54 -5.20
N ASP A 52 9.98 -10.50 -4.64
CA ASP A 52 11.18 -10.16 -5.39
C ASP A 52 11.59 -11.32 -6.30
N ILE A 53 11.43 -12.55 -5.81
CA ILE A 53 11.61 -13.75 -6.63
C ILE A 53 10.59 -13.80 -7.77
N PHE A 54 9.31 -13.56 -7.46
CA PHE A 54 8.25 -13.56 -8.46
C PHE A 54 8.52 -12.51 -9.55
N ILE A 55 8.83 -11.27 -9.17
CA ILE A 55 9.11 -10.19 -10.12
C ILE A 55 10.29 -10.58 -11.03
N HIS A 56 11.37 -11.09 -10.44
CA HIS A 56 12.53 -11.54 -11.21
C HIS A 56 12.15 -12.59 -12.25
N GLU A 57 11.49 -13.68 -11.85
CA GLU A 57 11.05 -14.75 -12.76
C GLU A 57 10.06 -14.25 -13.81
N TYR A 58 9.08 -13.45 -13.41
CA TYR A 58 8.01 -12.94 -14.26
C TYR A 58 8.55 -12.08 -15.42
N TYR A 59 9.53 -11.22 -15.14
CA TYR A 59 10.12 -10.37 -16.18
C TYR A 59 11.10 -11.11 -17.10
N GLN A 60 11.58 -12.30 -16.74
CA GLN A 60 12.31 -13.17 -17.68
C GLN A 60 11.41 -13.86 -18.69
N LEU A 61 10.10 -13.98 -18.41
CA LEU A 61 9.16 -14.57 -19.36
C LEU A 61 8.97 -13.68 -20.59
N PRO A 62 8.93 -14.23 -21.82
CA PRO A 62 8.49 -13.51 -23.00
C PRO A 62 7.11 -12.87 -22.81
N ALA A 63 6.89 -11.67 -23.37
CA ALA A 63 5.64 -10.93 -23.19
C ALA A 63 4.38 -11.73 -23.61
N ASN A 64 4.49 -12.55 -24.66
CA ASN A 64 3.42 -13.43 -25.14
C ASN A 64 3.18 -14.68 -24.29
N GLN A 65 3.91 -14.85 -23.18
CA GLN A 65 3.71 -15.92 -22.19
C GLN A 65 3.25 -15.36 -20.83
N ARG A 66 3.11 -14.04 -20.70
CA ARG A 66 2.67 -13.39 -19.47
C ARG A 66 1.14 -13.34 -19.44
N HIS A 67 0.54 -14.40 -18.91
CA HIS A 67 -0.90 -14.51 -18.68
C HIS A 67 -1.20 -14.69 -17.20
N THR A 68 -0.76 -13.71 -16.42
CA THR A 68 -0.65 -13.84 -14.98
C THR A 68 -1.55 -12.85 -14.25
N TYR A 69 -2.11 -13.30 -13.14
CA TYR A 69 -3.06 -12.57 -12.31
C TYR A 69 -2.61 -12.64 -10.85
N GLU A 70 -2.72 -11.53 -10.13
CA GLU A 70 -2.76 -11.51 -8.67
C GLU A 70 -4.05 -12.20 -8.22
N ILE A 71 -3.97 -13.04 -7.18
CA ILE A 71 -5.16 -13.47 -6.45
C ILE A 71 -5.33 -12.54 -5.26
N ILE A 72 -6.36 -11.71 -5.30
CA ILE A 72 -6.76 -10.85 -4.19
C ILE A 72 -7.43 -11.73 -3.13
N VAL A 73 -6.61 -12.18 -2.18
CA VAL A 73 -7.00 -13.17 -1.16
C VAL A 73 -8.12 -12.62 -0.26
N ASP A 74 -9.13 -13.45 -0.01
CA ASP A 74 -10.26 -13.12 0.88
C ASP A 74 -9.76 -12.63 2.25
N LYS A 75 -10.42 -11.59 2.79
CA LYS A 75 -10.12 -10.97 4.09
C LYS A 75 -8.69 -10.43 4.25
N LYS A 76 -8.00 -10.13 3.14
CA LYS A 76 -6.69 -9.46 3.18
C LYS A 76 -6.82 -7.96 2.83
N PRO A 77 -6.07 -7.08 3.51
CA PRO A 77 -6.09 -5.64 3.25
C PRO A 77 -5.84 -5.29 1.79
N SER A 78 -6.69 -4.41 1.26
CA SER A 78 -6.71 -4.07 -0.17
C SER A 78 -6.59 -2.56 -0.38
N LYS A 79 -5.86 -2.16 -1.42
CA LYS A 79 -5.92 -0.79 -1.95
C LYS A 79 -7.29 -0.53 -2.56
N LEU A 80 -7.65 0.74 -2.74
CA LEU A 80 -8.78 1.10 -3.61
C LEU A 80 -8.37 0.87 -5.06
N TYR A 81 -9.19 0.11 -5.79
CA TYR A 81 -8.95 -0.23 -7.18
C TYR A 81 -10.25 -0.31 -7.97
N PHE A 82 -10.14 -0.11 -9.29
CA PHE A 82 -11.25 -0.17 -10.23
C PHE A 82 -10.82 -0.90 -11.50
N ASP A 83 -11.73 -1.70 -12.05
CA ASP A 83 -11.65 -2.23 -13.41
C ASP A 83 -12.66 -1.45 -14.25
N LEU A 84 -12.17 -0.62 -15.16
CA LEU A 84 -13.01 0.23 -15.99
C LEU A 84 -13.04 -0.32 -17.40
N GLU A 85 -14.24 -0.60 -17.92
CA GLU A 85 -14.37 -1.17 -19.25
C GLU A 85 -15.69 -0.83 -19.93
N TYR A 86 -15.63 -0.73 -21.26
CA TYR A 86 -16.80 -0.65 -22.11
C TYR A 86 -16.51 -1.15 -23.53
N ASP A 87 -17.55 -1.52 -24.26
CA ASP A 87 -17.46 -1.85 -25.68
C ASP A 87 -17.42 -0.56 -26.51
N ILE A 88 -16.34 -0.37 -27.26
CA ILE A 88 -16.10 0.86 -28.04
C ILE A 88 -17.10 0.98 -29.19
N VAL A 89 -17.51 -0.14 -29.78
CA VAL A 89 -18.43 -0.15 -30.92
C VAL A 89 -19.83 0.27 -30.47
N ALA A 90 -20.27 -0.18 -29.30
CA ALA A 90 -21.54 0.22 -28.69
C ALA A 90 -21.53 1.66 -28.14
N ASN A 91 -20.35 2.26 -27.93
CA ASN A 91 -20.18 3.57 -27.32
C ASN A 91 -19.23 4.49 -28.14
N PRO A 92 -19.55 4.77 -29.42
CA PRO A 92 -18.60 5.41 -30.34
C PRO A 92 -18.27 6.87 -30.00
N ASN A 93 -19.10 7.54 -29.21
CA ASN A 93 -18.96 8.95 -28.87
C ASN A 93 -18.22 9.18 -27.53
N ILE A 94 -17.87 8.11 -26.81
CA ILE A 94 -17.21 8.23 -25.51
C ILE A 94 -15.69 8.36 -25.70
N ASP A 95 -15.13 9.48 -25.22
CA ASP A 95 -13.69 9.67 -25.07
C ASP A 95 -13.21 8.97 -23.79
N GLY A 96 -12.65 7.77 -23.94
CA GLY A 96 -12.23 6.91 -22.83
C GLY A 96 -11.18 7.53 -21.89
N PRO A 97 -10.06 8.10 -22.37
CA PRO A 97 -9.09 8.80 -21.52
C PRO A 97 -9.70 9.98 -20.75
N ARG A 98 -10.57 10.78 -21.38
CA ARG A 98 -11.29 11.86 -20.70
C ARG A 98 -12.24 11.28 -19.64
N LEU A 99 -13.02 10.26 -19.98
CA LEU A 99 -13.96 9.61 -19.06
C LEU A 99 -13.24 9.03 -17.83
N THR A 100 -12.07 8.42 -18.04
CA THR A 100 -11.20 7.90 -16.97
C THR A 100 -10.75 9.03 -16.04
N THR A 101 -10.33 10.16 -16.61
CA THR A 101 -9.92 11.33 -15.83
C THR A 101 -11.09 11.89 -15.01
N ASN A 102 -12.27 12.04 -15.63
CA ASN A 102 -13.48 12.50 -14.96
C ASN A 102 -13.89 11.56 -13.82
N PHE A 103 -13.82 10.24 -14.04
CA PHE A 103 -14.13 9.25 -13.02
C PHE A 103 -13.17 9.36 -11.83
N ILE A 104 -11.85 9.47 -12.09
CA ILE A 104 -10.86 9.68 -11.03
C ILE A 104 -11.16 10.96 -10.25
N GLN A 105 -11.46 12.08 -10.94
CA GLN A 105 -11.79 13.34 -10.26
C GLN A 105 -13.04 13.22 -9.38
N PHE A 106 -14.08 12.52 -9.86
CA PHE A 106 -15.27 12.25 -9.06
C PHE A 106 -14.91 11.50 -7.77
N VAL A 107 -14.14 10.40 -7.90
CA VAL A 107 -13.71 9.58 -6.74
C VAL A 107 -12.86 10.40 -5.77
N LEU A 108 -11.92 11.22 -6.25
CA LEU A 108 -11.09 12.06 -5.40
C LEU A 108 -11.90 13.12 -4.65
N ASN A 109 -12.86 13.76 -5.32
CA ASN A 109 -13.78 14.73 -4.69
C ASN A 109 -14.69 14.04 -3.67
N PHE A 110 -15.16 12.84 -3.97
CA PHE A 110 -15.93 12.00 -3.05
C PHE A 110 -15.14 11.69 -1.77
N MET A 111 -13.88 11.28 -1.92
CA MET A 111 -12.99 10.96 -0.80
C MET A 111 -12.72 12.19 0.07
N ARG A 112 -12.31 13.32 -0.54
CA ARG A 112 -11.96 14.56 0.16
C ARG A 112 -13.10 15.10 1.01
N LYS A 113 -14.34 15.03 0.51
CA LYS A 113 -15.52 15.58 1.22
C LYS A 113 -15.92 14.79 2.44
N ARG A 114 -15.62 13.50 2.46
CA ARG A 114 -15.99 12.60 3.56
C ARG A 114 -14.92 12.54 4.64
N SER A 115 -13.67 12.91 4.34
CA SER A 115 -12.60 13.01 5.34
C SER A 115 -11.40 13.82 4.84
N ASP A 116 -10.91 14.74 5.68
CA ASP A 116 -9.66 15.48 5.43
C ASP A 116 -8.43 14.55 5.34
N ASP A 117 -8.48 13.37 5.98
CA ASP A 117 -7.41 12.37 5.93
C ASP A 117 -7.33 11.64 4.58
N LEU A 118 -8.34 11.81 3.73
CA LEU A 118 -8.45 11.22 2.39
C LEU A 118 -8.20 12.24 1.28
N ASP A 119 -7.36 13.24 1.53
CA ASP A 119 -6.91 14.18 0.50
C ASP A 119 -5.83 13.55 -0.39
N TYR A 120 -6.27 13.07 -1.55
CA TYR A 120 -5.43 12.52 -2.61
C TYR A 120 -5.56 13.33 -3.89
N SER A 121 -4.62 13.13 -4.81
CA SER A 121 -4.60 13.74 -6.13
C SER A 121 -4.53 12.69 -7.23
N ILE A 122 -4.71 13.13 -8.49
CA ILE A 122 -4.51 12.26 -9.66
C ILE A 122 -3.09 11.67 -9.76
N LYS A 123 -2.10 12.28 -9.09
CA LYS A 123 -0.73 11.76 -9.01
C LYS A 123 -0.59 10.58 -8.07
N ASP A 124 -1.61 10.30 -7.26
CA ASP A 124 -1.67 9.17 -6.33
C ASP A 124 -2.41 7.97 -6.94
N VAL A 125 -2.80 8.03 -8.21
CA VAL A 125 -3.54 6.97 -8.91
C VAL A 125 -2.70 6.41 -10.05
N LEU A 126 -2.34 5.13 -9.94
CA LEU A 126 -1.73 4.40 -11.03
C LEU A 126 -2.83 4.02 -12.04
N VAL A 127 -2.66 4.42 -13.30
CA VAL A 127 -3.58 4.14 -14.39
C VAL A 127 -2.92 3.20 -15.38
N LEU A 128 -3.49 2.01 -15.56
CA LEU A 128 -3.04 1.01 -16.53
C LEU A 128 -4.02 0.88 -17.69
N ASP A 129 -3.50 0.62 -18.89
CA ASP A 129 -4.24 0.50 -20.15
C ASP A 129 -4.06 -0.90 -20.75
N SER A 130 -5.16 -1.56 -21.11
CA SER A 130 -5.18 -2.75 -21.99
C SER A 130 -6.25 -2.68 -23.07
N THR A 131 -6.52 -1.46 -23.54
CA THR A 131 -7.51 -1.14 -24.57
C THR A 131 -7.16 -1.79 -25.89
N SER A 132 -8.18 -2.38 -26.51
CA SER A 132 -8.14 -2.97 -27.85
C SER A 132 -9.00 -2.13 -28.80
N PRO A 133 -8.97 -2.38 -30.12
CA PRO A 133 -9.84 -1.68 -31.06
C PRO A 133 -11.35 -1.83 -30.78
N LYS A 134 -11.78 -2.90 -30.08
CA LYS A 134 -13.21 -3.17 -29.79
C LYS A 134 -13.60 -2.89 -28.34
N LYS A 135 -12.65 -2.90 -27.42
CA LYS A 135 -12.90 -2.82 -25.98
C LYS A 135 -11.97 -1.84 -25.32
N PHE A 136 -12.54 -0.84 -24.65
CA PHE A 136 -11.83 0.03 -23.73
C PHE A 136 -11.59 -0.71 -22.41
N SER A 137 -10.38 -0.62 -21.86
CA SER A 137 -10.04 -1.26 -20.58
C SER A 137 -8.95 -0.49 -19.83
N ARG A 138 -9.25 -0.13 -18.58
CA ARG A 138 -8.31 0.49 -17.65
C ARG A 138 -8.35 -0.22 -16.30
N HIS A 139 -7.20 -0.35 -15.66
CA HIS A 139 -7.15 -0.57 -14.22
C HIS A 139 -6.73 0.73 -13.53
N LEU A 140 -7.45 1.10 -12.48
CA LEU A 140 -7.04 2.18 -11.58
C LEU A 140 -6.60 1.56 -10.25
N ILE A 141 -5.43 1.92 -9.75
CA ILE A 141 -4.93 1.48 -8.44
C ILE A 141 -4.48 2.70 -7.65
N PHE A 142 -5.28 3.07 -6.63
CA PHE A 142 -5.01 4.22 -5.77
C PHE A 142 -3.91 3.85 -4.77
N GLN A 143 -2.86 4.66 -4.72
CA GLN A 143 -1.73 4.48 -3.81
C GLN A 143 -2.03 5.11 -2.45
N THR A 144 -3.14 4.69 -1.84
CA THR A 144 -3.60 5.20 -0.55
C THR A 144 -2.56 4.95 0.56
N LYS A 145 -2.61 5.80 1.60
CA LYS A 145 -1.77 5.66 2.79
C LYS A 145 -2.27 4.55 3.72
N ASP A 146 -3.58 4.36 3.76
CA ASP A 146 -4.28 3.38 4.58
C ASP A 146 -5.10 2.44 3.67
N PRO A 147 -5.22 1.14 3.96
CA PRO A 147 -6.01 0.18 3.19
C PRO A 147 -7.47 0.13 3.60
N PHE A 148 -8.29 -0.47 2.74
CA PHE A 148 -9.57 -1.05 3.12
C PHE A 148 -9.34 -2.40 3.82
N LEU A 149 -10.29 -2.81 4.66
CA LEU A 149 -10.23 -4.08 5.39
C LEU A 149 -9.96 -5.27 4.45
N ASP A 150 -10.73 -5.33 3.36
CA ASP A 150 -10.57 -6.27 2.27
C ASP A 150 -11.20 -5.73 0.97
N ASN A 151 -11.16 -6.52 -0.10
CA ASN A 151 -11.72 -6.12 -1.39
C ASN A 151 -13.25 -6.10 -1.42
N ILE A 152 -13.93 -6.76 -0.46
CA ILE A 152 -15.38 -6.67 -0.31
C ILE A 152 -15.76 -5.31 0.27
N ALA A 153 -15.00 -4.81 1.25
CA ALA A 153 -15.13 -3.45 1.75
C ALA A 153 -14.86 -2.39 0.65
N VAL A 154 -13.92 -2.65 -0.27
CA VAL A 154 -13.74 -1.80 -1.46
C VAL A 154 -15.02 -1.80 -2.33
N GLY A 155 -15.65 -2.96 -2.55
CA GLY A 155 -16.91 -3.04 -3.30
C GLY A 155 -18.05 -2.24 -2.66
N LYS A 156 -18.18 -2.30 -1.33
CA LYS A 156 -19.12 -1.45 -0.57
C LYS A 156 -18.82 0.04 -0.77
N PHE A 157 -17.55 0.43 -0.68
CA PHE A 157 -17.11 1.80 -0.91
C PHE A 157 -17.46 2.30 -2.31
N VAL A 158 -17.24 1.46 -3.32
CA VAL A 158 -17.58 1.80 -4.71
C VAL A 158 -19.08 1.96 -4.89
N ASN A 159 -19.92 1.15 -4.22
CA ASN A 159 -21.36 1.38 -4.24
C ASN A 159 -21.77 2.74 -3.68
N LEU A 160 -21.12 3.24 -2.63
CA LEU A 160 -21.39 4.59 -2.12
C LEU A 160 -21.02 5.66 -3.16
N ILE A 161 -19.94 5.47 -3.92
CA ILE A 161 -19.59 6.35 -5.03
C ILE A 161 -20.69 6.32 -6.09
N LEU A 162 -21.18 5.14 -6.47
CA LEU A 162 -22.25 5.00 -7.47
C LEU A 162 -23.58 5.58 -6.98
N GLU A 163 -23.89 5.44 -5.69
CA GLU A 163 -25.05 6.06 -5.06
C GLU A 163 -24.94 7.60 -5.07
N ASP A 164 -23.76 8.16 -4.81
CA ASP A 164 -23.52 9.60 -4.91
C ASP A 164 -23.70 10.10 -6.36
N ILE A 165 -23.18 9.37 -7.36
CA ILE A 165 -23.39 9.69 -8.78
C ILE A 165 -24.90 9.69 -9.11
N HIS A 166 -25.61 8.65 -8.68
CA HIS A 166 -27.05 8.53 -8.82
C HIS A 166 -27.79 9.69 -8.18
N GLY A 167 -27.43 10.02 -6.93
CA GLY A 167 -28.02 11.12 -6.17
C GLY A 167 -27.79 12.48 -6.83
N CYS A 168 -26.59 12.74 -7.36
CA CYS A 168 -26.31 13.96 -8.11
C CYS A 168 -27.24 14.08 -9.32
N LEU A 169 -27.40 13.01 -10.10
CA LEU A 169 -28.24 12.99 -11.29
C LEU A 169 -29.73 13.15 -10.96
N ILE A 170 -30.27 12.35 -10.03
CA ILE A 170 -31.71 12.37 -9.71
C ILE A 170 -32.15 13.67 -9.06
N ASN A 171 -31.31 14.27 -8.20
CA ASN A 171 -31.67 15.52 -7.53
C ASN A 171 -31.40 16.77 -8.39
N HIS A 172 -30.75 16.64 -9.55
CA HIS A 172 -30.50 17.78 -10.42
C HIS A 172 -31.77 18.30 -11.07
N GLN A 173 -31.99 19.61 -10.94
CA GLN A 173 -33.06 20.34 -11.59
C GLN A 173 -32.45 21.34 -12.59
N CYS A 174 -32.57 21.05 -13.88
CA CYS A 174 -32.11 21.95 -14.94
C CYS A 174 -33.26 22.84 -15.41
N PRO A 175 -33.11 24.18 -15.44
CA PRO A 175 -34.14 25.10 -15.92
C PRO A 175 -34.60 24.87 -17.38
N GLY A 176 -33.79 24.16 -18.18
CA GLY A 176 -34.07 23.85 -19.59
C GLY A 176 -34.80 22.52 -19.85
N VAL A 177 -35.17 21.77 -18.81
CA VAL A 177 -35.76 20.42 -18.93
C VAL A 177 -37.14 20.41 -18.27
N ILE A 178 -38.18 20.03 -19.03
CA ILE A 178 -39.57 20.03 -18.55
C ILE A 178 -39.77 18.98 -17.44
N ASN A 179 -40.42 19.42 -16.37
CA ASN A 179 -40.69 18.72 -15.12
C ASN A 179 -41.17 17.27 -15.27
N SER A 180 -40.45 16.36 -14.62
CA SER A 180 -41.06 15.24 -13.91
C SER A 180 -40.31 15.07 -12.59
N SER A 181 -40.94 15.42 -11.47
CA SER A 181 -40.43 15.15 -10.13
C SER A 181 -40.12 13.65 -9.98
N LEU A 182 -38.86 13.31 -9.69
CA LEU A 182 -38.43 11.92 -9.56
C LEU A 182 -38.47 11.50 -8.08
N SER A 183 -39.16 10.40 -7.82
CA SER A 183 -39.18 9.75 -6.51
C SER A 183 -37.82 9.09 -6.25
N ARG A 184 -37.20 9.43 -5.11
CA ARG A 184 -35.99 8.75 -4.61
C ARG A 184 -36.25 7.25 -4.49
N VAL A 185 -35.27 6.43 -4.87
CA VAL A 185 -35.25 5.01 -4.51
C VAL A 185 -35.26 4.92 -2.98
N GLN A 186 -36.20 4.19 -2.40
CA GLN A 186 -36.26 3.98 -0.95
C GLN A 186 -34.99 3.24 -0.50
N GLN A 187 -34.28 3.78 0.50
CA GLN A 187 -33.01 3.30 1.07
C GLN A 187 -33.10 1.91 1.76
N ASN A 188 -34.11 1.09 1.48
CA ASN A 188 -34.38 -0.14 2.23
C ASN A 188 -33.78 -1.41 1.61
N GLN A 189 -32.84 -1.32 0.67
CA GLN A 189 -32.19 -2.50 0.12
C GLN A 189 -30.83 -2.72 0.78
N SER A 190 -30.66 -3.89 1.41
CA SER A 190 -29.41 -4.26 2.06
C SER A 190 -28.24 -4.24 1.06
N TYR A 191 -27.12 -3.66 1.46
CA TYR A 191 -25.81 -3.73 0.77
C TYR A 191 -25.22 -5.15 0.66
N ALA A 192 -25.99 -6.19 0.98
CA ALA A 192 -25.54 -7.58 1.06
C ALA A 192 -25.02 -8.12 -0.29
N ASP A 193 -25.54 -7.61 -1.43
CA ASP A 193 -25.01 -7.90 -2.76
C ASP A 193 -24.71 -6.61 -3.52
N SER A 194 -23.41 -6.29 -3.63
CA SER A 194 -22.90 -5.10 -4.31
C SER A 194 -23.33 -5.01 -5.78
N THR A 195 -23.47 -6.16 -6.46
CA THR A 195 -23.85 -6.18 -7.88
C THR A 195 -25.34 -5.94 -8.08
N VAL A 196 -26.18 -6.39 -7.14
CA VAL A 196 -27.63 -6.15 -7.18
C VAL A 196 -27.93 -4.68 -6.87
N PHE A 197 -27.29 -4.11 -5.85
CA PHE A 197 -27.48 -2.71 -5.48
C PHE A 197 -27.13 -1.76 -6.64
N SER A 198 -25.94 -1.90 -7.23
CA SER A 198 -25.50 -1.09 -8.37
C SER A 198 -26.40 -1.23 -9.60
N LYS A 199 -26.95 -2.42 -9.87
CA LYS A 199 -27.96 -2.62 -10.94
C LYS A 199 -29.26 -1.88 -10.67
N ASN A 200 -29.73 -1.86 -9.42
CA ASN A 200 -30.96 -1.15 -9.08
C ASN A 200 -30.80 0.38 -9.23
N LEU A 201 -29.62 0.93 -8.93
CA LEU A 201 -29.31 2.32 -9.24
C LEU A 201 -29.40 2.61 -10.76
N LEU A 202 -28.83 1.75 -11.61
CA LEU A 202 -28.92 1.92 -13.08
C LEU A 202 -30.36 1.87 -13.58
N ASN A 203 -31.13 0.87 -13.16
CA ASN A 203 -32.52 0.71 -13.58
C ASN A 203 -33.37 1.94 -13.22
N SER A 204 -33.03 2.62 -12.12
CA SER A 204 -33.66 3.88 -11.72
C SER A 204 -33.19 5.09 -12.55
N LEU A 205 -31.98 5.08 -13.11
CA LEU A 205 -31.41 6.19 -13.89
C LEU A 205 -31.71 6.10 -15.37
N GLU A 206 -31.75 4.89 -15.93
CA GLU A 206 -31.87 4.62 -17.36
C GLU A 206 -33.01 5.39 -18.04
N PRO A 207 -34.24 5.47 -17.48
CA PRO A 207 -35.34 6.22 -18.09
C PRO A 207 -35.14 7.74 -18.12
N HIS A 208 -34.07 8.25 -17.52
CA HIS A 208 -33.85 9.66 -17.29
C HIS A 208 -32.59 10.20 -17.96
N LEU A 209 -31.68 9.36 -18.46
CA LEU A 209 -30.37 9.78 -18.98
C LEU A 209 -30.45 10.78 -20.13
N SER A 210 -31.43 10.61 -21.03
CA SER A 210 -31.62 11.48 -22.20
C SER A 210 -31.79 12.96 -21.83
N ARG A 211 -32.27 13.26 -20.62
CA ARG A 211 -32.43 14.65 -20.15
C ARG A 211 -31.09 15.37 -19.93
N PHE A 212 -30.00 14.63 -19.74
CA PHE A 212 -28.69 15.19 -19.42
C PHE A 212 -27.76 15.28 -20.63
N GLU A 213 -28.10 14.68 -21.78
CA GLU A 213 -27.24 14.67 -22.98
C GLU A 213 -26.78 16.07 -23.41
N HIS A 214 -27.63 17.07 -23.18
CA HIS A 214 -27.38 18.48 -23.52
C HIS A 214 -27.26 19.38 -22.29
N CYS A 215 -27.10 18.80 -21.09
CA CYS A 215 -27.03 19.55 -19.85
C CYS A 215 -25.60 20.03 -19.58
N ASP A 216 -25.34 21.32 -19.82
CA ASP A 216 -24.07 21.98 -19.52
C ASP A 216 -23.95 22.48 -18.06
N CYS A 217 -24.96 22.24 -17.21
CA CYS A 217 -24.85 22.52 -15.79
C CYS A 217 -23.68 21.74 -15.20
N ILE A 218 -22.98 22.38 -14.26
CA ILE A 218 -21.88 21.78 -13.51
C ILE A 218 -22.46 21.34 -12.17
N ASP A 219 -22.17 20.12 -11.78
CA ASP A 219 -22.44 19.64 -10.45
C ASP A 219 -21.43 20.25 -9.47
N ASP A 220 -21.93 21.04 -8.52
CA ASP A 220 -21.09 21.62 -7.46
C ASP A 220 -20.35 20.52 -6.67
N TYR A 221 -20.89 19.31 -6.66
CA TYR A 221 -20.30 18.22 -5.92
C TYR A 221 -19.00 17.70 -6.56
N SER A 222 -19.08 17.28 -7.81
CA SER A 222 -18.01 16.63 -8.56
C SER A 222 -17.19 17.59 -9.41
N GLN A 223 -17.69 18.81 -9.63
CA GLN A 223 -17.16 19.80 -10.58
C GLN A 223 -17.17 19.30 -12.04
N LEU A 224 -18.00 18.29 -12.34
CA LEU A 224 -18.21 17.76 -13.68
C LEU A 224 -19.51 18.30 -14.26
N LYS A 225 -19.60 18.34 -15.59
CA LYS A 225 -20.89 18.60 -16.25
C LYS A 225 -21.78 17.38 -16.13
N PHE A 226 -23.09 17.59 -15.98
CA PHE A 226 -24.04 16.48 -15.91
C PHE A 226 -24.03 15.59 -17.16
N LYS A 227 -23.81 16.18 -18.35
CA LYS A 227 -23.64 15.42 -19.58
C LYS A 227 -22.39 14.52 -19.59
N ASP A 228 -21.34 14.90 -18.85
CA ASP A 228 -20.14 14.08 -18.71
C ASP A 228 -20.35 12.99 -17.64
N MET A 229 -21.15 13.26 -16.61
CA MET A 229 -21.46 12.28 -15.57
C MET A 229 -22.30 11.10 -16.09
N ILE A 230 -23.22 11.33 -17.04
CA ILE A 230 -24.01 10.23 -17.61
C ILE A 230 -23.17 9.25 -18.43
N GLU A 231 -21.97 9.65 -18.88
CA GLU A 231 -21.04 8.76 -19.59
C GLU A 231 -20.43 7.70 -18.66
N PHE A 232 -20.57 7.82 -17.33
CA PHE A 232 -20.27 6.73 -16.41
C PHE A 232 -21.24 5.55 -16.56
N MET A 233 -22.31 5.71 -17.33
CA MET A 233 -23.22 4.65 -17.73
C MET A 233 -23.07 4.40 -19.22
N VAL A 234 -22.55 3.22 -19.56
CA VAL A 234 -22.18 2.84 -20.93
C VAL A 234 -23.14 1.80 -21.47
N ASN A 235 -23.38 1.83 -22.78
CA ASN A 235 -24.22 0.85 -23.46
C ASN A 235 -23.55 -0.52 -23.47
N LYS A 236 -24.35 -1.58 -23.27
CA LYS A 236 -23.92 -2.95 -23.47
C LYS A 236 -23.72 -3.25 -24.96
N SER A 237 -22.79 -4.16 -25.25
CA SER A 237 -22.52 -4.62 -26.61
C SER A 237 -23.68 -5.38 -27.26
N ASP A 238 -24.57 -5.97 -26.46
CA ASP A 238 -25.76 -6.69 -26.93
C ASP A 238 -26.98 -5.79 -27.16
N GLY A 239 -26.86 -4.49 -26.86
CA GLY A 239 -27.96 -3.53 -26.99
C GLY A 239 -29.07 -3.67 -25.95
N THR A 240 -28.90 -4.50 -24.90
CA THR A 240 -29.94 -4.79 -23.90
C THR A 240 -30.04 -3.76 -22.76
N GLY A 241 -29.43 -2.59 -22.93
CA GLY A 241 -29.44 -1.50 -21.94
C GLY A 241 -28.04 -1.05 -21.56
N ILE A 242 -27.93 -0.47 -20.36
CA ILE A 242 -26.70 0.15 -19.84
C ILE A 242 -26.03 -0.65 -18.72
N ILE A 243 -24.74 -0.38 -18.50
CA ILE A 243 -23.94 -0.82 -17.35
C ILE A 243 -23.11 0.35 -16.82
N TRP A 244 -22.62 0.22 -15.59
CA TRP A 244 -21.62 1.16 -15.08
C TRP A 244 -20.29 0.98 -15.83
N PHE A 245 -19.59 2.10 -16.05
CA PHE A 245 -18.23 2.12 -16.59
C PHE A 245 -17.23 1.35 -15.70
N CYS A 246 -17.51 1.28 -14.39
CA CYS A 246 -16.76 0.47 -13.44
C CYS A 246 -17.40 -0.92 -13.28
N ASP A 247 -16.62 -1.99 -13.49
CA ASP A 247 -17.05 -3.37 -13.28
C ASP A 247 -17.15 -3.71 -11.79
N MET A 248 -18.38 -3.80 -11.29
CA MET A 248 -18.65 -4.22 -9.90
C MET A 248 -18.41 -5.71 -9.65
N GLY A 249 -18.24 -6.53 -10.70
CA GLY A 249 -17.97 -7.95 -10.59
C GLY A 249 -16.59 -8.27 -10.02
N VAL A 250 -15.70 -7.28 -9.88
CA VAL A 250 -14.33 -7.47 -9.39
C VAL A 250 -14.21 -7.63 -7.88
N TYR A 251 -15.22 -7.20 -7.13
CA TYR A 251 -15.21 -7.20 -5.66
C TYR A 251 -15.74 -8.52 -5.09
N THR A 252 -15.05 -9.63 -5.43
CA THR A 252 -15.41 -10.99 -5.01
C THR A 252 -14.25 -11.68 -4.28
N LYS A 253 -14.55 -12.69 -3.46
CA LYS A 253 -13.52 -13.45 -2.74
C LYS A 253 -12.49 -14.08 -3.68
N ASN A 254 -11.21 -14.00 -3.32
CA ASN A 254 -10.11 -14.62 -4.08
C ASN A 254 -10.08 -14.22 -5.56
N ARG A 255 -10.45 -12.95 -5.86
CA ARG A 255 -10.55 -12.43 -7.23
C ARG A 255 -9.20 -12.52 -7.93
N ALA A 256 -9.18 -13.11 -9.12
CA ALA A 256 -8.05 -12.99 -10.03
C ALA A 256 -8.07 -11.59 -10.70
N PHE A 257 -7.00 -10.83 -10.54
CA PHE A 257 -6.84 -9.48 -11.08
C PHE A 257 -5.57 -9.41 -11.93
N ARG A 258 -5.69 -9.01 -13.19
CA ARG A 258 -4.61 -9.20 -14.18
C ARG A 258 -3.44 -8.25 -13.90
N LEU A 259 -2.22 -8.78 -13.95
CA LEU A 259 -1.01 -8.04 -13.62
C LEU A 259 -0.59 -7.04 -14.70
N LEU A 260 0.20 -6.04 -14.29
CA LEU A 260 1.00 -5.22 -15.18
C LEU A 260 1.87 -6.09 -16.10
N ARG A 261 1.91 -5.77 -17.39
CA ARG A 261 2.55 -6.53 -18.48
C ARG A 261 1.96 -7.92 -18.76
N SER A 262 0.81 -8.27 -18.18
CA SER A 262 0.10 -9.51 -18.51
C SER A 262 -1.08 -9.27 -19.44
N SER A 263 -1.30 -10.17 -20.39
CA SER A 263 -2.49 -10.24 -21.23
C SER A 263 -3.42 -11.38 -20.78
N LYS A 264 -4.63 -11.45 -21.34
CA LYS A 264 -5.46 -12.65 -21.24
C LYS A 264 -4.82 -13.75 -22.11
N PHE A 265 -5.05 -15.01 -21.77
CA PHE A 265 -4.65 -16.12 -22.65
C PHE A 265 -5.20 -15.90 -24.08
N ASP A 266 -4.40 -16.20 -25.10
CA ASP A 266 -4.69 -15.95 -26.52
C ASP A 266 -4.99 -14.48 -26.91
N LYS A 267 -4.63 -13.52 -26.05
CA LYS A 267 -4.72 -12.08 -26.32
C LYS A 267 -3.34 -11.43 -26.25
N GLN A 268 -3.15 -10.35 -26.99
CA GLN A 268 -1.89 -9.60 -27.03
C GLN A 268 -1.97 -8.31 -26.20
N GLU A 269 -3.18 -7.86 -25.88
CA GLU A 269 -3.44 -6.66 -25.11
C GLU A 269 -3.08 -6.89 -23.65
N CYS A 270 -1.85 -6.49 -23.31
CA CYS A 270 -1.31 -6.53 -21.96
C CYS A 270 -1.50 -5.18 -21.27
N PHE A 271 -1.63 -5.20 -19.94
CA PHE A 271 -1.68 -3.95 -19.19
C PHE A 271 -0.34 -3.22 -19.23
N THR A 272 -0.37 -1.96 -19.66
CA THR A 272 0.79 -1.04 -19.64
C THR A 272 0.40 0.27 -18.99
N ILE A 273 1.34 1.19 -18.78
CA ILE A 273 1.02 2.50 -18.20
C ILE A 273 0.19 3.31 -19.21
N ALA A 274 -0.98 3.79 -18.79
CA ALA A 274 -1.84 4.57 -19.66
C ALA A 274 -1.21 5.92 -20.04
N PRO A 275 -1.48 6.47 -21.24
CA PRO A 275 -0.96 7.78 -21.65
C PRO A 275 -1.27 8.92 -20.66
N GLU A 276 -2.48 8.91 -20.09
CA GLU A 276 -2.98 9.89 -19.12
C GLU A 276 -2.48 9.68 -17.68
N ASN A 277 -1.71 8.62 -17.41
CA ASN A 277 -1.20 8.31 -16.08
C ASN A 277 -0.26 9.42 -15.55
N GLN A 278 -0.60 9.98 -14.38
CA GLN A 278 0.22 10.99 -13.71
C GLN A 278 1.02 10.45 -12.52
N TRP A 279 0.71 9.25 -12.03
CA TRP A 279 1.50 8.62 -10.97
C TRP A 279 2.92 8.28 -11.48
N LYS A 280 3.91 8.49 -10.63
CA LYS A 280 5.32 8.19 -10.93
C LYS A 280 5.96 7.45 -9.74
N PRO A 281 6.84 6.46 -10.00
CA PRO A 281 7.62 5.84 -8.94
C PRO A 281 8.54 6.86 -8.28
N ILE A 282 8.80 6.69 -6.98
CA ILE A 282 9.70 7.57 -6.22
C ILE A 282 11.13 7.10 -6.49
N LEU A 283 11.76 7.71 -7.48
CA LEU A 283 13.17 7.46 -7.78
C LEU A 283 14.03 8.27 -6.80
N ARG A 284 14.70 7.59 -5.86
CA ARG A 284 15.74 8.23 -5.05
C ARG A 284 16.87 8.64 -6.00
N ARG A 285 17.30 9.92 -5.96
CA ARG A 285 18.51 10.37 -6.64
C ARG A 285 19.72 9.72 -5.99
N CYS A 286 20.12 8.54 -6.47
CA CYS A 286 21.47 8.04 -6.25
C CYS A 286 22.45 8.99 -6.96
N ARG A 287 23.48 9.45 -6.26
CA ARG A 287 24.59 10.22 -6.85
C ARG A 287 25.52 9.34 -7.70
N SER A 288 25.31 8.02 -7.74
CA SER A 288 25.93 7.15 -8.73
C SER A 288 25.16 7.23 -10.05
N LYS A 289 25.89 7.28 -11.18
CA LYS A 289 25.34 7.34 -12.55
C LYS A 289 24.63 6.04 -13.01
N THR A 290 24.11 5.26 -12.07
CA THR A 290 23.45 3.97 -12.32
C THR A 290 22.16 3.92 -11.49
N SER A 291 21.20 4.80 -11.77
CA SER A 291 19.82 4.50 -11.37
C SER A 291 19.36 3.35 -12.27
N GLU A 292 19.44 2.12 -11.76
CA GLU A 292 19.12 0.93 -12.54
C GLU A 292 17.64 0.94 -12.98
N PRO A 293 17.32 0.66 -14.25
CA PRO A 293 15.95 0.50 -14.74
C PRO A 293 15.09 -0.45 -13.90
N ASN A 294 15.73 -1.43 -13.25
CA ASN A 294 15.11 -2.45 -12.40
C ASN A 294 14.30 -1.86 -11.22
N ASP A 295 14.74 -0.73 -10.64
CA ASP A 295 14.06 -0.15 -9.47
C ASP A 295 12.73 0.52 -9.83
N ALA A 296 12.68 1.22 -10.96
CA ALA A 296 11.47 1.89 -11.43
C ALA A 296 10.41 0.87 -11.85
N GLU A 297 10.82 -0.17 -12.58
CA GLU A 297 9.95 -1.26 -13.01
C GLU A 297 9.41 -2.05 -11.82
N ARG A 298 10.27 -2.39 -10.86
CA ARG A 298 9.85 -3.02 -9.60
C ARG A 298 8.87 -2.15 -8.83
N GLN A 299 9.15 -0.86 -8.64
CA GLN A 299 8.24 0.04 -7.93
C GLN A 299 6.88 0.15 -8.62
N THR A 300 6.87 0.19 -9.96
CA THR A 300 5.64 0.25 -10.74
C THR A 300 4.85 -1.05 -10.63
N PHE A 301 5.53 -2.20 -10.68
CA PHE A 301 4.90 -3.49 -10.43
C PHE A 301 4.27 -3.56 -9.04
N MET A 302 5.01 -3.16 -8.00
CA MET A 302 4.51 -3.12 -6.61
C MET A 302 3.35 -2.15 -6.41
N ALA A 303 3.35 -1.02 -7.13
CA ALA A 303 2.24 -0.09 -7.14
C ALA A 303 0.99 -0.70 -7.80
N SER A 304 1.16 -1.57 -8.80
CA SER A 304 0.06 -2.21 -9.53
C SER A 304 -0.65 -3.34 -8.78
N LEU A 305 -0.03 -3.93 -7.76
CA LEU A 305 -0.68 -4.93 -6.92
C LEU A 305 -1.80 -4.29 -6.10
N VAL A 306 -2.95 -4.96 -6.01
CA VAL A 306 -4.10 -4.54 -5.20
C VAL A 306 -3.86 -4.84 -3.73
N TYR A 307 -3.15 -5.92 -3.41
CA TYR A 307 -2.76 -6.23 -2.04
C TYR A 307 -2.02 -5.06 -1.40
N PHE A 308 -2.44 -4.69 -0.19
CA PHE A 308 -1.80 -3.63 0.56
C PHE A 308 -0.61 -4.17 1.36
N ASN A 309 0.59 -3.85 0.88
CA ASN A 309 1.85 -4.38 1.38
C ASN A 309 2.67 -3.38 2.21
N LYS A 310 2.04 -2.32 2.73
CA LYS A 310 2.69 -1.35 3.62
C LYS A 310 2.26 -1.60 5.07
N PRO A 311 3.04 -1.16 6.07
CA PRO A 311 2.63 -1.23 7.47
C PRO A 311 1.29 -0.52 7.68
N ILE A 312 0.33 -1.24 8.27
CA ILE A 312 -1.04 -0.77 8.46
C ILE A 312 -1.14 -0.08 9.82
N ARG A 313 -1.54 1.20 9.82
CA ARG A 313 -1.82 1.95 11.05
C ARG A 313 -3.31 2.10 11.29
N ARG A 314 -4.06 2.30 10.21
CA ARG A 314 -5.50 2.49 10.22
C ARG A 314 -6.12 1.75 9.04
N PHE A 315 -7.42 1.52 9.13
CA PHE A 315 -8.22 1.09 7.98
C PHE A 315 -9.12 2.25 7.54
N ILE A 316 -9.34 2.34 6.23
CA ILE A 316 -10.43 3.10 5.66
C ILE A 316 -11.69 2.27 5.89
N ASP A 317 -12.56 2.75 6.78
CA ASP A 317 -13.81 2.07 7.09
C ASP A 317 -15.01 2.67 6.35
N VAL A 318 -15.91 1.80 5.91
CA VAL A 318 -17.15 2.15 5.23
C VAL A 318 -18.26 1.92 6.25
N ASP A 319 -18.62 2.97 6.99
CA ASP A 319 -19.62 2.88 8.06
C ASP A 319 -21.00 2.54 7.45
N ASP A 320 -21.49 1.34 7.73
CA ASP A 320 -22.80 0.85 7.26
C ASP A 320 -23.96 1.65 7.93
N GLU A 321 -23.74 2.31 9.08
CA GLU A 321 -24.75 3.09 9.81
C GLU A 321 -24.78 4.57 9.40
N ASN A 322 -23.68 5.08 8.83
CA ASN A 322 -23.59 6.46 8.36
C ASN A 322 -22.75 6.57 7.06
N PRO A 323 -23.34 6.27 5.88
CA PRO A 323 -22.63 6.24 4.59
C PRO A 323 -21.99 7.58 4.17
N THR A 324 -22.31 8.67 4.88
CA THR A 324 -21.70 9.98 4.69
C THR A 324 -20.37 10.20 5.43
N ALA A 325 -19.97 9.34 6.37
CA ALA A 325 -18.73 9.52 7.13
C ALA A 325 -17.76 8.35 6.89
N ILE A 326 -16.63 8.60 6.21
CA ILE A 326 -15.52 7.63 6.14
C ILE A 326 -14.61 7.90 7.33
N GLN A 327 -14.50 6.94 8.24
CA GLN A 327 -13.62 7.06 9.40
C GLN A 327 -12.36 6.25 9.20
N SER A 328 -11.22 6.82 9.59
CA SER A 328 -9.99 6.04 9.75
C SER A 328 -10.03 5.33 11.10
N ILE A 329 -10.26 4.02 11.13
CA ILE A 329 -10.27 3.28 12.39
C ILE A 329 -8.84 2.93 12.77
N ASN A 330 -8.43 3.36 13.96
CA ASN A 330 -7.15 2.96 14.55
C ASN A 330 -7.20 1.46 14.88
N SER A 331 -6.16 0.71 14.51
CA SER A 331 -6.04 -0.73 14.79
C SER A 331 -5.88 -1.11 16.28
N ARG A 332 -6.26 -0.23 17.22
CA ARG A 332 -6.11 -0.45 18.66
C ARG A 332 -7.24 -1.34 19.22
N MET A 333 -7.06 -2.65 19.12
CA MET A 333 -7.29 -3.51 20.28
C MET A 333 -5.93 -3.97 20.82
N GLN A 334 -5.69 -3.52 22.06
CA GLN A 334 -4.56 -3.80 22.95
C GLN A 334 -3.18 -3.28 22.52
N ARG A 335 -2.82 -2.09 23.02
CA ARG A 335 -1.48 -1.80 23.61
C ARG A 335 -1.50 -0.51 24.44
N PRO A 336 -0.68 -0.42 25.51
CA PRO A 336 -0.81 0.63 26.54
C PRO A 336 -0.35 1.99 26.04
N ASN A 337 -0.98 3.05 26.56
CA ASN A 337 -0.68 4.44 26.26
C ASN A 337 0.76 4.83 26.61
N HIS A 338 1.58 5.13 25.58
CA HIS A 338 2.74 6.00 25.74
C HIS A 338 2.72 7.08 24.66
N SER A 339 2.54 8.33 25.09
CA SER A 339 2.65 9.53 24.27
C SER A 339 4.12 9.79 23.90
N SER A 340 4.39 10.03 22.61
CA SER A 340 5.74 10.34 22.10
C SER A 340 5.86 11.80 21.59
N PRO A 341 7.02 12.48 21.74
CA PRO A 341 7.12 13.93 21.55
C PRO A 341 7.49 14.40 20.12
N SER A 342 7.22 15.68 19.85
CA SER A 342 7.10 16.35 18.53
C SER A 342 8.38 16.67 17.73
N TYR A 343 9.48 15.91 17.88
CA TYR A 343 10.78 16.25 17.25
C TYR A 343 11.43 15.16 16.38
N MET A 344 10.68 14.12 15.97
CA MET A 344 11.22 13.03 15.13
C MET A 344 10.93 13.24 13.63
N THR A 345 11.97 13.16 12.77
CA THR A 345 11.82 13.08 11.30
C THR A 345 11.29 11.70 10.86
N ASP A 346 10.76 11.57 9.65
CA ASP A 346 10.09 10.34 9.17
C ASP A 346 11.06 9.15 9.00
N ASP A 347 12.31 9.38 8.58
CA ASP A 347 13.35 8.35 8.52
C ASP A 347 13.70 7.83 9.94
N MET A 348 13.66 8.72 10.95
CA MET A 348 13.88 8.38 12.36
C MET A 348 12.72 7.60 12.98
N ARG A 349 11.49 7.79 12.47
CA ARG A 349 10.31 6.99 12.82
C ARG A 349 10.37 5.60 12.18
N LYS A 350 10.83 5.51 10.93
CA LYS A 350 10.95 4.26 10.17
C LYS A 350 11.95 3.29 10.79
N MET A 351 13.18 3.72 11.08
CA MET A 351 14.16 2.85 11.73
C MET A 351 13.82 2.51 13.20
N SER A 352 13.00 3.32 13.89
CA SER A 352 12.48 2.94 15.22
C SER A 352 11.42 1.84 15.18
N LEU A 353 10.83 1.61 14.01
CA LEU A 353 9.91 0.52 13.76
C LEU A 353 10.65 -0.74 13.28
N ASP A 354 11.79 -0.56 12.60
CA ASP A 354 12.59 -1.66 12.04
C ASP A 354 13.42 -2.45 13.10
N TYR A 355 13.74 -1.85 14.27
CA TYR A 355 14.54 -2.49 15.32
C TYR A 355 13.94 -2.36 16.75
N PRO A 356 12.73 -2.88 16.99
CA PRO A 356 12.02 -2.70 18.26
C PRO A 356 12.74 -3.36 19.46
N GLU A 357 13.46 -4.45 19.26
CA GLU A 357 14.20 -5.20 20.30
C GLU A 357 15.36 -4.38 20.85
N LEU A 358 16.18 -3.79 19.96
CA LEU A 358 17.27 -2.88 20.34
C LEU A 358 16.73 -1.70 21.15
N ILE A 359 15.61 -1.14 20.72
CA ILE A 359 15.00 0.02 21.37
C ILE A 359 14.49 -0.33 22.76
N ASN A 360 13.82 -1.47 22.91
CA ASN A 360 13.36 -1.95 24.20
C ASN A 360 14.54 -2.25 25.14
N TYR A 361 15.57 -2.93 24.64
CA TYR A 361 16.78 -3.24 25.39
C TYR A 361 17.46 -1.97 25.91
N MET A 362 17.75 -1.01 25.04
CA MET A 362 18.36 0.26 25.45
C MET A 362 17.44 1.01 26.44
N SER A 363 16.13 0.99 26.23
CA SER A 363 15.19 1.63 27.15
C SER A 363 15.17 0.98 28.55
N ASN A 364 15.47 -0.31 28.65
CA ASN A 364 15.51 -1.05 29.91
C ASN A 364 16.84 -0.97 30.65
N ILE A 365 17.98 -0.75 29.97
CA ILE A 365 19.31 -0.54 30.62
C ILE A 365 19.26 0.52 31.73
N ALA A 366 18.44 1.57 31.55
CA ALA A 366 18.28 2.63 32.53
C ALA A 366 17.19 2.35 33.58
N ARG A 367 16.25 1.45 33.29
CA ARG A 367 15.17 1.05 34.22
C ARG A 367 15.66 0.05 35.26
N ASP A 368 16.52 -0.89 34.87
CA ASP A 368 17.07 -1.92 35.75
C ASP A 368 18.01 -1.36 36.84
N LYS A 369 18.26 -0.04 36.85
CA LYS A 369 19.17 0.65 37.77
C LYS A 369 18.51 1.77 38.59
N LYS A 370 17.19 1.90 38.56
CA LYS A 370 16.41 2.88 39.36
C LYS A 370 15.42 2.16 40.27
N ASP A 371 15.50 2.41 41.58
CA ASP A 371 14.57 1.87 42.59
C ASP A 371 13.26 2.67 42.73
N ASP A 372 13.11 3.80 42.04
CA ASP A 372 12.18 4.87 42.44
C ASP A 372 11.02 5.17 41.47
N GLY A 373 10.66 4.25 40.58
CA GLY A 373 9.33 4.19 39.93
C GLY A 373 8.90 5.34 38.98
N ASN A 374 9.66 6.43 38.87
CA ASN A 374 9.36 7.53 37.94
C ASN A 374 9.94 7.28 36.53
N GLY A 375 9.11 7.46 35.51
CA GLY A 375 9.43 7.17 34.10
C GLY A 375 10.60 7.98 33.54
N ILE A 376 11.57 7.29 32.94
CA ILE A 376 12.74 7.90 32.28
C ILE A 376 12.33 8.40 30.89
N ARG A 377 12.62 9.68 30.57
CA ARG A 377 12.48 10.19 29.20
C ARG A 377 13.76 9.92 28.42
N ILE A 378 13.63 9.24 27.28
CA ILE A 378 14.75 8.92 26.40
C ILE A 378 14.55 9.65 25.09
N SER A 379 15.51 10.50 24.73
CA SER A 379 15.60 11.17 23.44
C SER A 379 16.63 10.46 22.56
N ARG A 380 16.40 10.39 21.25
CA ARG A 380 17.24 9.60 20.32
C ARG A 380 17.89 10.54 19.33
N LEU A 381 19.21 10.43 19.17
CA LEU A 381 20.00 11.20 18.21
C LEU A 381 20.80 10.23 17.33
N TYR A 382 20.60 10.30 16.02
CA TYR A 382 21.24 9.40 15.06
C TYR A 382 22.39 10.11 14.36
N LYS A 383 23.53 9.42 14.15
CA LYS A 383 24.69 10.01 13.46
C LYS A 383 25.37 8.98 12.55
N ALA A 384 25.32 9.22 11.25
CA ALA A 384 26.19 8.53 10.29
C ALA A 384 27.59 9.15 10.34
N LYS A 385 28.63 8.31 10.40
CA LYS A 385 30.02 8.76 10.35
C LYS A 385 30.77 8.02 9.26
N GLU A 386 31.20 8.77 8.25
CA GLU A 386 32.07 8.26 7.19
C GLU A 386 33.52 8.23 7.68
N ILE A 387 34.17 7.06 7.60
CA ILE A 387 35.59 6.91 7.93
C ILE A 387 36.22 6.02 6.86
N GLN A 388 37.18 6.56 6.08
CA GLN A 388 38.01 5.78 5.14
C GLN A 388 37.21 4.79 4.27
N ASN A 389 36.23 5.28 3.49
CA ASN A 389 35.35 4.47 2.64
C ASN A 389 34.49 3.41 3.36
N ASP A 390 34.40 3.47 4.69
CA ASP A 390 33.49 2.66 5.51
C ASP A 390 32.42 3.57 6.14
N PHE A 391 31.16 3.33 5.75
CA PHE A 391 30.01 4.01 6.33
C PHE A 391 29.64 3.33 7.65
N ARG A 392 30.02 3.95 8.77
CA ARG A 392 29.61 3.48 10.09
C ARG A 392 28.35 4.18 10.55
N TRP A 393 27.34 3.37 10.89
CA TRP A 393 26.09 3.82 11.46
C TRP A 393 26.17 3.75 12.99
N GLU A 394 26.15 4.91 13.64
CA GLU A 394 26.07 5.02 15.09
C GLU A 394 24.69 5.55 15.51
N ILE A 395 24.06 4.91 16.49
CA ILE A 395 22.82 5.41 17.13
C ILE A 395 23.17 5.92 18.53
N SER A 396 22.89 7.19 18.81
CA SER A 396 23.05 7.75 20.16
C SER A 396 21.72 7.81 20.91
N PHE A 397 21.62 7.11 22.02
CA PHE A 397 20.49 7.16 22.95
C PHE A 397 20.80 8.17 24.04
N LEU A 398 20.18 9.36 23.98
CA LEU A 398 20.33 10.43 24.96
C LEU A 398 19.28 10.29 26.06
N TYR A 399 19.74 10.03 27.28
CA TYR A 399 18.85 9.88 28.43
C TYR A 399 18.67 11.24 29.09
N VAL A 400 17.43 11.69 29.20
CA VAL A 400 17.06 13.01 29.73
C VAL A 400 16.10 12.80 30.89
N GLY A 401 16.54 13.12 32.10
CA GLY A 401 15.77 12.86 33.32
C GLY A 401 16.71 12.49 34.47
N ASP A 402 16.22 11.80 35.50
CA ASP A 402 17.03 11.62 36.72
C ASP A 402 18.10 10.51 36.61
N TYR A 403 18.03 9.70 35.56
CA TYR A 403 19.08 8.72 35.27
C TYR A 403 20.24 9.38 34.52
N LYS A 404 21.21 9.89 35.29
CA LYS A 404 22.42 10.61 34.82
C LYS A 404 23.71 9.95 35.31
N TYR A 405 23.69 8.64 35.58
CA TYR A 405 24.84 7.92 36.11
C TYR A 405 25.98 7.89 35.09
N CYS A 406 27.13 8.45 35.44
CA CYS A 406 28.33 8.44 34.59
C CYS A 406 29.36 7.46 35.13
N GLU A 407 29.75 6.52 34.29
CA GLU A 407 30.73 5.47 34.60
C GLU A 407 32.12 6.03 34.91
N LYS A 408 32.47 7.20 34.35
CA LYS A 408 33.76 7.86 34.62
C LYS A 408 33.89 8.31 36.07
N ILE A 409 32.85 8.98 36.59
CA ILE A 409 32.84 9.56 37.94
C ILE A 409 32.13 8.68 38.97
N LYS A 410 31.56 7.56 38.53
CA LYS A 410 30.83 6.56 39.33
C LYS A 410 29.69 7.12 40.16
N ARG A 411 29.03 8.18 39.68
CA ARG A 411 27.87 8.82 40.31
C ARG A 411 26.98 9.53 39.29
N HIS A 412 25.81 9.97 39.72
CA HIS A 412 24.91 10.78 38.90
C HIS A 412 25.42 12.21 38.74
N HIS A 413 25.34 12.76 37.53
CA HIS A 413 25.47 14.21 37.32
C HIS A 413 24.20 14.93 37.79
N LYS A 414 24.34 16.15 38.33
CA LYS A 414 23.20 16.98 38.75
C LYS A 414 22.47 17.57 37.53
N ALA A 415 23.22 18.18 36.60
CA ALA A 415 22.66 18.88 35.44
C ALA A 415 22.88 18.14 34.11
N ASN A 416 24.09 17.63 33.86
CA ASN A 416 24.49 17.10 32.56
C ASN A 416 23.93 15.71 32.26
N ASN A 417 23.45 15.50 31.03
CA ASN A 417 22.88 14.24 30.57
C ASN A 417 23.97 13.26 30.12
N ILE A 418 23.66 11.97 30.17
CA ILE A 418 24.48 10.89 29.61
C ILE A 418 23.83 10.34 28.33
N TYR A 419 24.64 9.70 27.49
CA TYR A 419 24.13 9.04 26.30
C TYR A 419 24.91 7.76 26.00
N PHE A 420 24.27 6.79 25.36
CA PHE A 420 24.93 5.58 24.87
C PHE A 420 25.04 5.64 23.35
N VAL A 421 26.19 5.26 22.82
CA VAL A 421 26.43 5.16 21.38
C VAL A 421 26.46 3.68 21.01
N VAL A 422 25.57 3.26 20.13
CA VAL A 422 25.49 1.90 19.58
C VAL A 422 26.16 1.89 18.21
N ASP A 423 27.11 0.98 18.00
CA ASP A 423 27.68 0.64 16.69
C ASP A 423 26.84 -0.47 16.07
N MET A 424 26.10 -0.12 15.02
CA MET A 424 25.16 -1.04 14.38
C MET A 424 25.88 -2.14 13.60
N ARG A 425 27.13 -1.95 13.20
CA ARG A 425 27.88 -2.95 12.44
C ARG A 425 28.51 -3.99 13.36
N LYS A 426 28.98 -3.56 14.52
CA LYS A 426 29.61 -4.47 15.51
C LYS A 426 28.61 -5.10 16.47
N GLY A 427 27.41 -4.54 16.59
CA GLY A 427 26.49 -4.94 17.65
C GLY A 427 27.01 -4.57 19.03
N THR A 428 27.72 -3.45 19.17
CA THR A 428 28.29 -3.03 20.44
C THR A 428 27.73 -1.67 20.86
N TYR A 429 27.80 -1.36 22.15
CA TYR A 429 27.42 -0.05 22.65
C TYR A 429 28.38 0.43 23.75
N ARG A 430 28.44 1.75 23.95
CA ARG A 430 29.30 2.37 24.97
C ARG A 430 28.71 3.66 25.52
N GLN A 431 28.97 3.96 26.79
CA GLN A 431 28.52 5.21 27.42
C GLN A 431 29.41 6.41 27.02
N LYS A 432 28.79 7.57 26.87
CA LYS A 432 29.43 8.88 26.80
C LYS A 432 28.65 9.89 27.66
N CYS A 433 29.28 11.02 27.96
CA CYS A 433 28.73 12.05 28.84
C CYS A 433 28.82 13.44 28.18
N HIS A 434 27.82 14.29 28.41
CA HIS A 434 27.84 15.70 27.95
C HIS A 434 28.59 16.64 28.91
N ASP A 435 29.00 16.17 30.09
CA ASP A 435 29.73 16.97 31.08
C ASP A 435 31.10 17.41 30.55
N THR A 436 31.48 18.67 30.82
CA THR A 436 32.71 19.29 30.32
C THR A 436 33.96 18.53 30.74
N ASP A 437 33.96 17.97 31.95
CA ASP A 437 35.09 17.24 32.51
C ASP A 437 35.14 15.79 32.00
N CYS A 438 34.08 15.36 31.29
CA CYS A 438 33.92 14.04 30.70
C CYS A 438 33.91 14.06 29.17
N LYS A 439 34.24 15.18 28.51
CA LYS A 439 34.19 15.30 27.03
C LYS A 439 35.00 14.24 26.28
N THR A 440 36.15 13.84 26.80
CA THR A 440 37.03 12.81 26.20
C THR A 440 36.70 11.39 26.67
N PHE A 441 35.73 11.24 27.57
CA PHE A 441 35.35 9.94 28.11
C PHE A 441 34.69 9.06 27.05
N GLN A 442 35.15 7.81 26.98
CA GLN A 442 34.47 6.74 26.27
C GLN A 442 34.37 5.58 27.26
N GLY A 443 33.14 5.17 27.57
CA GLY A 443 32.88 3.99 28.39
C GLY A 443 33.38 2.72 27.74
N VAL A 444 33.43 1.64 28.53
CA VAL A 444 33.83 0.33 28.03
C VAL A 444 32.83 -0.13 26.97
N GLU A 445 33.34 -0.65 25.84
CA GLU A 445 32.50 -1.19 24.77
C GLU A 445 31.90 -2.52 25.23
N GLN A 446 30.58 -2.63 25.16
CA GLN A 446 29.81 -3.81 25.58
C GLN A 446 29.08 -4.40 24.37
N THR A 447 29.09 -5.73 24.27
CA THR A 447 28.37 -6.44 23.21
C THR A 447 26.88 -6.49 23.52
N LEU A 448 26.07 -6.19 22.52
CA LEU A 448 24.62 -6.34 22.59
C LEU A 448 24.25 -7.83 22.52
N PRO A 449 23.21 -8.27 23.27
CA PRO A 449 22.69 -9.63 23.13
C PRO A 449 22.25 -9.95 21.69
N GLN A 450 22.45 -11.20 21.25
CA GLN A 450 22.12 -11.62 19.88
C GLN A 450 20.66 -11.38 19.49
N HIS A 451 19.72 -11.56 20.42
CA HIS A 451 18.29 -11.33 20.19
C HIS A 451 17.92 -9.86 19.99
N VAL A 452 18.83 -8.91 20.29
CA VAL A 452 18.61 -7.48 20.05
C VAL A 452 19.41 -6.97 18.85
N THR A 453 20.16 -7.85 18.18
CA THR A 453 20.95 -7.57 16.97
C THR A 453 20.65 -8.53 15.80
N PRO A 454 19.37 -8.77 15.45
CA PRO A 454 19.01 -9.75 14.42
C PRO A 454 19.61 -9.45 13.03
N TRP A 455 19.95 -8.19 12.76
CA TRP A 455 20.57 -7.75 11.51
C TRP A 455 22.03 -8.18 11.34
N LEU A 456 22.76 -8.51 12.42
CA LEU A 456 24.15 -8.96 12.30
C LEU A 456 24.25 -10.34 11.66
N MET A 457 23.23 -11.19 11.87
CA MET A 457 23.15 -12.49 11.22
C MET A 457 22.95 -12.39 9.70
N LEU A 458 22.48 -11.24 9.20
CA LEU A 458 22.36 -10.95 7.77
C LEU A 458 23.65 -10.39 7.16
N LEU A 459 24.61 -9.96 8.00
CA LEU A 459 25.89 -9.40 7.58
C LEU A 459 27.03 -10.44 7.61
N ASP A 460 26.90 -11.47 8.46
CA ASP A 460 27.92 -12.51 8.64
C ASP A 460 27.96 -13.53 7.48
N ASP A 461 26.84 -13.80 6.81
CA ASP A 461 26.77 -14.75 5.68
C ASP A 461 27.45 -14.23 4.39
N ASP A 462 27.67 -12.92 4.27
CA ASP A 462 28.25 -12.30 3.08
C ASP A 462 29.77 -12.04 3.17
N TRP A 463 30.40 -12.20 4.34
CA TRP A 463 31.81 -11.80 4.53
C TRP A 463 32.81 -12.96 4.70
N GLU A 464 32.48 -14.07 5.36
CA GLU A 464 33.46 -15.17 5.53
C GLU A 464 33.66 -16.01 4.26
N ASN A 465 32.76 -15.93 3.28
CA ASN A 465 32.86 -16.69 2.02
C ASN A 465 33.48 -15.94 0.84
N GLN A 466 34.04 -14.73 1.04
CA GLN A 466 34.68 -13.96 -0.04
C GLN A 466 36.18 -13.68 0.16
N ASN A 467 36.90 -14.47 0.97
CA ASN A 467 38.35 -14.34 1.03
C ASN A 467 39.13 -15.67 1.24
N PRO A 468 39.32 -16.50 0.20
CA PRO A 468 40.22 -17.64 0.27
C PRO A 468 41.68 -17.18 0.05
N GLN A 469 42.24 -16.37 0.97
CA GLN A 469 43.68 -16.09 1.00
C GLN A 469 44.21 -15.89 2.43
N SER A 470 44.26 -16.98 3.21
CA SER A 470 45.28 -17.15 4.27
C SER A 470 45.29 -18.58 4.82
N LEU A 471 45.34 -19.58 3.92
CA LEU A 471 45.94 -20.87 4.26
C LEU A 471 47.26 -20.98 3.50
N GLN A 472 48.32 -21.17 4.30
CA GLN A 472 49.71 -21.52 3.97
C GLN A 472 50.70 -20.40 3.62
N LYS A 473 51.53 -20.08 4.63
CA LYS A 473 52.99 -20.27 4.62
C LYS A 473 53.44 -20.49 6.09
N THR A 474 53.70 -21.74 6.48
CA THR A 474 55.03 -22.31 6.84
C THR A 474 55.69 -21.54 8.00
N SER A 475 55.98 -22.10 9.17
CA SER A 475 56.71 -23.34 9.46
C SER A 475 56.51 -23.71 10.94
#